data_AF-A0A928I6K3-F1
#
_entry.id   AF-A0A928I6K3-F1
#
_cell.length_a   1.000
_cell.length_b   1.000
_cell.length_c   1.000
_cell.angle_alpha   90.00
_cell.angle_beta   90.00
_cell.angle_gamma   90.00
#
_symmetry.space_group_name_H-M   'P 1'
#
loop_
_entity.id
_entity.type
_entity.pdbx_description
1 polymer ?
#
loop_
_entity_poly.entity_id
_entity_poly.type
_entity_poly.pdbx_seq_one_letter_code
_entity_poly.pdbx_strand_id
1 'polypeptide(L)'
;MSMMEKASYLKGLADGLAIDDTTKEGKLIAALVEMVELMAEKIDELDHDVEELNDYCEELDEDLGDVEEVLLDLDEDECDGDCDCCDCADDCDYMDETFEIECPSCGDKICFDESVDPEELVCPACGEKISCKFEDEE
;
A
#
# COMPACT_ATOMS: atom_id res chain seq x y z
N MET A 1 30.97 -16.41 1.04
CA MET A 1 30.57 -17.71 0.50
C MET A 1 29.10 -17.64 0.16
N SER A 2 28.73 -17.84 -1.10
CA SER A 2 27.33 -17.97 -1.52
C SER A 2 26.67 -19.20 -0.89
N MET A 3 25.34 -19.26 -0.93
CA MET A 3 24.63 -20.44 -0.45
C MET A 3 25.02 -21.69 -1.24
N MET A 4 25.27 -21.54 -2.55
CA MET A 4 25.72 -22.63 -3.41
C MET A 4 27.13 -23.13 -3.05
N GLU A 5 28.05 -22.24 -2.68
CA GLU A 5 29.38 -22.63 -2.20
C GLU A 5 29.31 -23.42 -0.88
N LYS A 6 28.40 -23.01 0.03
CA LYS A 6 28.19 -23.72 1.30
C LYS A 6 27.55 -25.08 1.09
N ALA A 7 26.55 -25.19 0.21
CA ALA A 7 25.92 -26.46 -0.14
C ALA A 7 26.93 -27.43 -0.78
N SER A 8 27.74 -26.93 -1.73
CA SER A 8 28.81 -27.70 -2.37
C SER A 8 29.86 -28.19 -1.38
N TYR A 9 30.23 -27.35 -0.40
CA TYR A 9 31.14 -27.75 0.68
C TYR A 9 30.56 -28.86 1.56
N LEU A 10 29.26 -28.78 1.89
CA LEU A 10 28.53 -29.80 2.65
C LEU A 10 28.46 -31.13 1.89
N LYS A 11 28.20 -31.09 0.57
CA LYS A 11 28.24 -32.27 -0.29
C LYS A 11 29.62 -32.92 -0.27
N GLY A 12 30.68 -32.13 -0.48
CA GLY A 12 32.06 -32.62 -0.44
C GLY A 12 32.45 -33.22 0.91
N LEU A 13 31.96 -32.66 2.02
CA LEU A 13 32.12 -33.25 3.34
C LEU A 13 31.39 -34.60 3.44
N ALA A 14 30.13 -34.68 3.01
CA ALA A 14 29.36 -35.91 3.05
C ALA A 14 30.02 -37.04 2.24
N ASP A 15 30.52 -36.71 1.05
CA ASP A 15 31.29 -37.64 0.20
C ASP A 15 32.57 -38.10 0.89
N GLY A 16 33.31 -37.17 1.53
CA GLY A 16 34.55 -37.46 2.24
C GLY A 16 34.37 -38.29 3.51
N LEU A 17 33.19 -38.26 4.14
CA LEU A 17 32.84 -39.11 5.27
C LEU A 17 32.55 -40.56 4.87
N ALA A 18 32.42 -40.85 3.57
CA ALA A 18 32.09 -42.18 3.05
C ALA A 18 30.86 -42.80 3.75
N ILE A 19 29.79 -42.02 3.84
CA ILE A 19 28.54 -42.43 4.48
C ILE A 19 27.95 -43.62 3.72
N ASP A 20 27.61 -44.69 4.44
CA ASP A 20 26.94 -45.86 3.88
C ASP A 20 25.46 -45.55 3.59
N ASP A 21 25.17 -45.28 2.32
CA ASP A 21 23.84 -44.98 1.77
C ASP A 21 22.88 -46.19 1.77
N THR A 22 23.32 -47.37 2.22
CA THR A 22 22.45 -48.53 2.40
C THR A 22 21.75 -48.53 3.76
N THR A 23 22.33 -47.83 4.75
CA THR A 23 21.76 -47.67 6.10
C THR A 23 20.59 -46.69 6.11
N LYS A 24 19.74 -46.74 7.15
CA LYS A 24 18.62 -45.81 7.27
C LYS A 24 19.11 -44.38 7.49
N GLU A 25 20.14 -44.25 8.31
CA GLU A 25 20.79 -43.01 8.67
C GLU A 25 21.52 -42.41 7.46
N GLY A 26 22.25 -43.21 6.68
CA GLY A 26 22.93 -42.75 5.48
C GLY A 26 21.99 -42.25 4.40
N LYS A 27 20.85 -42.93 4.18
CA LYS A 27 19.79 -42.46 3.28
C LYS A 27 19.21 -41.12 3.71
N LEU A 28 18.99 -40.94 5.01
CA LEU A 28 18.49 -39.68 5.55
C LEU A 28 19.50 -38.55 5.33
N ILE A 29 20.78 -38.79 5.61
CA ILE A 29 21.83 -37.78 5.42
C ILE A 29 21.98 -37.42 3.94
N ALA A 30 21.97 -38.40 3.03
CA ALA A 30 22.01 -38.15 1.59
C ALA A 30 20.84 -37.26 1.13
N ALA A 31 19.62 -37.58 1.57
CA ALA A 31 18.44 -36.77 1.25
C ALA A 31 18.52 -35.34 1.83
N LEU A 32 19.11 -35.17 3.02
CA LEU A 32 19.33 -33.84 3.60
C LEU A 32 20.36 -33.03 2.83
N VAL A 33 21.44 -33.66 2.34
CA VAL A 33 22.45 -33.00 1.51
C VAL A 33 21.84 -32.55 0.18
N GLU A 34 21.08 -33.43 -0.49
CA GLU A 34 20.36 -33.08 -1.72
C GLU A 34 19.35 -31.94 -1.49
N MET A 35 18.62 -31.96 -0.37
CA MET A 35 17.70 -30.88 -0.03
C MET A 35 18.43 -29.54 0.15
N VAL A 36 19.60 -29.54 0.78
CA VAL A 36 20.40 -28.31 0.96
C VAL A 36 20.90 -27.77 -0.38
N GLU A 37 21.26 -28.63 -1.33
CA GLU A 37 21.64 -28.22 -2.70
C GLU A 37 20.46 -27.56 -3.42
N LEU A 38 19.30 -28.20 -3.42
CA LEU A 38 18.08 -27.65 -4.03
C LEU A 38 17.66 -26.32 -3.37
N MET A 39 17.80 -26.21 -2.04
CA MET A 39 17.54 -24.95 -1.34
C MET A 39 18.52 -23.86 -1.76
N ALA A 40 19.80 -24.19 -1.92
CA ALA A 40 20.79 -23.21 -2.37
C ALA A 40 20.51 -22.73 -3.79
N GLU A 41 20.13 -23.63 -4.71
CA GLU A 41 19.71 -23.28 -6.08
C GLU A 41 18.47 -22.37 -6.07
N LYS A 42 17.44 -22.71 -5.28
CA LYS A 42 16.23 -21.89 -5.19
C LYS A 42 16.45 -20.52 -4.55
N ILE A 43 17.40 -20.41 -3.62
CA ILE A 43 17.76 -19.11 -3.06
C ILE A 43 18.48 -18.26 -4.11
N ASP A 44 19.37 -18.86 -4.90
CA ASP A 44 20.09 -18.15 -5.97
C ASP A 44 19.13 -17.65 -7.07
N GLU A 45 18.15 -18.47 -7.47
CA GLU A 45 17.06 -18.05 -8.35
C GLU A 45 16.25 -16.87 -7.75
N LEU A 46 15.89 -16.95 -6.46
CA LEU A 46 15.15 -15.88 -5.79
C LEU A 46 15.95 -14.58 -5.67
N ASP A 47 17.25 -14.66 -5.42
CA ASP A 47 18.12 -13.48 -5.37
C ASP A 47 18.11 -12.77 -6.74
N HIS A 48 18.16 -13.51 -7.84
CA HIS A 48 18.03 -12.95 -9.20
C HIS A 48 16.65 -12.37 -9.49
N ASP A 49 15.57 -13.06 -9.12
CA ASP A 49 14.20 -12.54 -9.30
C ASP A 49 14.00 -11.22 -8.52
N VAL A 50 14.59 -11.11 -7.33
CA VAL A 50 14.53 -9.88 -6.51
C VAL A 50 15.35 -8.74 -7.12
N GLU A 51 16.52 -9.03 -7.69
CA GLU A 51 17.30 -8.05 -8.45
C GLU A 51 16.49 -7.51 -9.64
N GLU A 52 15.88 -8.39 -10.45
CA GLU A 52 15.04 -7.97 -11.58
C GLU A 52 13.82 -7.13 -11.14
N LEU A 53 13.16 -7.51 -10.04
CA LEU A 53 12.06 -6.73 -9.48
C LEU A 53 12.50 -5.36 -8.97
N ASN A 54 13.70 -5.24 -8.44
CA ASN A 54 14.23 -3.95 -8.00
C ASN A 54 14.47 -3.03 -9.21
N ASP A 55 15.06 -3.56 -10.28
CA ASP A 55 15.25 -2.81 -11.53
C ASP A 55 13.90 -2.31 -12.09
N TYR A 56 12.86 -3.16 -12.12
CA TYR A 56 11.52 -2.71 -12.52
C TYR A 56 10.92 -1.66 -11.58
N CYS A 57 11.17 -1.75 -10.27
CA CYS A 57 10.70 -0.72 -9.33
C CYS A 57 11.38 0.63 -9.60
N GLU A 58 12.67 0.63 -9.94
CA GLU A 58 13.41 1.83 -10.31
C GLU A 58 12.87 2.44 -11.62
N GLU A 59 12.57 1.62 -12.63
CA GLU A 59 11.92 2.08 -13.87
C GLU A 59 10.55 2.71 -13.61
N LEU A 60 9.73 2.09 -12.76
CA LEU A 60 8.41 2.64 -12.40
C LEU A 60 8.50 3.96 -11.61
N ASP A 61 9.53 4.11 -10.77
CA ASP A 61 9.77 5.35 -10.02
C ASP A 61 10.16 6.49 -10.98
N GLU A 62 11.03 6.21 -11.96
CA GLU A 62 11.39 7.17 -13.01
C GLU A 62 10.16 7.55 -13.88
N ASP A 63 9.41 6.56 -14.36
CA ASP A 63 8.19 6.80 -15.15
C ASP A 63 7.14 7.63 -14.37
N LEU A 64 7.01 7.39 -13.06
CA LEU A 64 6.11 8.17 -12.21
C LEU A 64 6.63 9.61 -12.04
N GLY A 65 7.93 9.79 -11.87
CA GLY A 65 8.56 11.12 -11.83
C GLY A 65 8.30 11.93 -13.09
N ASP A 66 8.39 11.30 -14.27
CA ASP A 66 8.05 11.95 -15.55
C ASP A 66 6.57 12.38 -15.61
N VAL A 67 5.67 11.55 -15.08
CA VAL A 67 4.23 11.89 -14.98
C VAL A 67 4.00 13.04 -14.01
N GLU A 68 4.69 13.05 -12.87
CA GLU A 68 4.63 14.14 -11.89
C GLU A 68 5.11 15.46 -12.50
N GLU A 69 6.20 15.47 -13.26
CA GLU A 69 6.69 16.66 -13.97
C GLU A 69 5.63 17.17 -14.96
N VAL A 70 5.06 16.29 -15.78
CA VAL A 70 3.98 16.66 -16.73
C VAL A 70 2.75 17.23 -16.01
N LEU A 71 2.36 16.67 -14.86
CA LEU A 71 1.20 17.15 -14.12
C LEU A 71 1.46 18.50 -13.43
N LEU A 72 2.65 18.71 -12.86
CA LEU A 72 3.03 19.98 -12.27
C LEU A 72 3.13 21.09 -13.34
N ASP A 73 3.69 20.77 -14.51
CA ASP A 73 3.75 21.71 -15.64
C ASP A 73 2.34 22.09 -16.14
N LEU A 74 1.37 21.16 -16.08
CA LEU A 74 -0.03 21.45 -16.44
C LEU A 74 -0.75 22.32 -15.39
N ASP A 75 -0.33 22.29 -14.12
CA ASP A 75 -0.91 23.09 -13.04
C ASP A 75 -0.28 24.50 -12.98
N GLU A 76 0.99 24.66 -13.38
CA GLU A 76 1.62 25.98 -13.51
C GLU A 76 1.13 26.78 -14.75
N ASP A 77 0.74 26.12 -15.84
CA ASP A 77 0.25 26.78 -17.07
C ASP A 77 -1.28 27.08 -17.08
N GLU A 78 -2.06 26.59 -16.10
CA GLU A 78 -3.50 26.93 -15.93
C GLU A 78 -3.80 27.89 -14.76
N CYS A 79 -2.78 28.35 -14.02
CA CYS A 79 -2.97 29.32 -12.93
C CYS A 79 -2.47 30.74 -13.24
N ASP A 80 -2.28 31.06 -14.53
CA ASP A 80 -1.95 32.40 -15.00
C ASP A 80 -3.21 33.15 -15.51
N GLY A 81 -4.25 33.21 -14.66
CA GLY A 81 -5.34 34.15 -14.82
C GLY A 81 -6.74 33.65 -14.44
N ASP A 82 -7.16 33.97 -13.21
CA ASP A 82 -8.57 34.20 -12.86
C ASP A 82 -9.51 32.99 -13.02
N CYS A 83 -9.14 31.82 -12.48
CA CYS A 83 -10.05 30.68 -12.36
C CYS A 83 -10.22 30.26 -10.89
N ASP A 84 -11.32 30.73 -10.30
CA ASP A 84 -11.84 30.44 -8.95
C ASP A 84 -12.40 29.00 -8.85
N CYS A 85 -11.78 28.01 -9.50
CA CYS A 85 -12.39 26.67 -9.69
C CYS A 85 -11.44 25.47 -9.58
N CYS A 86 -10.22 25.63 -9.04
CA CYS A 86 -9.39 24.49 -8.65
C CYS A 86 -9.74 24.06 -7.22
N ASP A 87 -10.95 23.54 -7.03
CA ASP A 87 -11.41 22.98 -5.76
C ASP A 87 -11.40 21.44 -5.85
N CYS A 88 -10.18 20.90 -5.98
CA CYS A 88 -9.90 19.48 -5.83
C CYS A 88 -9.75 19.18 -4.34
N ALA A 89 -10.89 18.90 -3.69
CA ALA A 89 -11.03 17.83 -2.71
C ALA A 89 -9.89 17.65 -1.68
N ASP A 90 -9.56 18.69 -0.90
CA ASP A 90 -9.01 18.52 0.46
C ASP A 90 -9.13 19.78 1.36
N ASP A 91 -9.90 20.80 0.97
CA ASP A 91 -9.94 22.07 1.73
C ASP A 91 -11.37 22.50 2.11
N CYS A 92 -12.10 21.62 2.81
CA CYS A 92 -13.30 22.03 3.52
C CYS A 92 -13.01 22.83 4.81
N ASP A 93 -11.87 23.53 4.88
CA ASP A 93 -11.51 24.44 5.99
C ASP A 93 -11.66 25.93 5.60
N TYR A 94 -12.14 26.25 4.38
CA TYR A 94 -12.32 27.63 3.90
C TYR A 94 -13.73 28.00 3.41
N MET A 95 -14.78 27.49 4.05
CA MET A 95 -16.08 28.18 4.06
C MET A 95 -16.58 28.45 5.48
N ASP A 96 -16.72 29.74 5.74
CA ASP A 96 -17.42 30.40 6.86
C ASP A 96 -18.56 29.53 7.43
N GLU A 97 -18.37 29.04 8.66
CA GLU A 97 -19.38 28.46 9.56
C GLU A 97 -20.28 27.33 8.98
N THR A 98 -19.66 26.24 8.51
CA THR A 98 -20.39 24.98 8.25
C THR A 98 -20.41 24.06 9.47
N PHE A 99 -21.58 23.51 9.81
CA PHE A 99 -21.78 22.54 10.89
C PHE A 99 -21.85 21.11 10.34
N GLU A 100 -21.22 20.16 11.04
CA GLU A 100 -21.27 18.73 10.71
C GLU A 100 -22.15 17.98 11.73
N ILE A 101 -23.13 17.20 11.25
CA ILE A 101 -23.91 16.27 12.08
C ILE A 101 -23.96 14.87 11.47
N GLU A 102 -23.92 13.84 12.33
CA GLU A 102 -24.14 12.46 11.91
C GLU A 102 -25.65 12.14 11.88
N CYS A 103 -26.14 11.61 10.77
CA CYS A 103 -27.53 11.23 10.63
C CYS A 103 -27.87 10.05 11.56
N PRO A 104 -28.83 10.18 12.49
CA PRO A 104 -29.18 9.08 13.41
C PRO A 104 -29.84 7.88 12.71
N SER A 105 -30.33 8.07 11.48
CA SER A 105 -31.04 7.03 10.72
C SER A 105 -30.12 6.17 9.86
N CYS A 106 -29.06 6.74 9.28
CA CYS A 106 -28.15 6.01 8.38
C CYS A 106 -26.67 6.05 8.79
N GLY A 107 -26.27 6.94 9.70
CA GLY A 107 -24.88 7.10 10.14
C GLY A 107 -24.01 7.92 9.19
N ASP A 108 -24.58 8.51 8.13
CA ASP A 108 -23.81 9.38 7.23
C ASP A 108 -23.61 10.77 7.84
N LYS A 109 -22.40 11.31 7.66
CA LYS A 109 -22.01 12.66 8.04
C LYS A 109 -22.57 13.67 7.04
N ILE A 110 -23.25 14.69 7.55
CA ILE A 110 -23.92 15.72 6.75
C ILE A 110 -23.36 17.07 7.17
N CYS A 111 -22.89 17.83 6.19
CA CYS A 111 -22.41 19.19 6.37
C CYS A 111 -23.46 20.17 5.83
N PHE A 112 -23.77 21.21 6.60
CA PHE A 112 -24.69 22.28 6.21
C PHE A 112 -24.18 23.63 6.75
N ASP A 113 -24.55 24.72 6.08
CA ASP A 113 -24.19 26.08 6.46
C ASP A 113 -25.20 26.69 7.48
N GLU A 114 -24.86 27.84 8.07
CA GLU A 114 -25.75 28.58 8.99
C GLU A 114 -27.04 29.10 8.31
N SER A 115 -27.11 29.09 6.98
CA SER A 115 -28.29 29.53 6.23
C SER A 115 -29.41 28.48 6.19
N VAL A 116 -29.10 27.23 6.54
CA VAL A 116 -30.08 26.14 6.61
C VAL A 116 -30.73 26.09 7.99
N ASP A 117 -32.06 26.20 8.02
CA ASP A 117 -32.83 26.07 9.26
C ASP A 117 -32.70 24.64 9.81
N PRO A 118 -32.16 24.47 11.03
CA PRO A 118 -31.95 23.15 11.62
C PRO A 118 -33.26 22.38 11.89
N GLU A 119 -34.42 23.04 11.93
CA GLU A 119 -35.72 22.37 12.06
C GLU A 119 -36.22 21.75 10.74
N GLU A 120 -35.66 22.16 9.60
CA GLU A 120 -36.03 21.67 8.26
C GLU A 120 -34.96 20.78 7.62
N LEU A 121 -33.88 20.44 8.34
CA LEU A 121 -32.77 19.65 7.83
C LEU A 121 -33.23 18.23 7.44
N VAL A 122 -32.92 17.82 6.21
CA VAL A 122 -33.22 16.48 5.66
C VAL A 122 -31.93 15.79 5.27
N CYS A 123 -31.75 14.54 5.68
CA CYS A 123 -30.62 13.73 5.27
C CYS A 123 -30.63 13.53 3.74
N PRO A 124 -29.57 13.91 2.99
CA PRO A 124 -29.50 13.69 1.56
C PRO A 124 -29.36 12.20 1.19
N ALA A 125 -28.82 11.38 2.09
CA ALA A 125 -28.60 9.96 1.86
C ALA A 125 -29.86 9.10 2.07
N CYS A 126 -30.66 9.38 3.11
CA CYS A 126 -31.84 8.58 3.45
C CYS A 126 -33.18 9.31 3.36
N GLY A 127 -33.17 10.64 3.21
CA GLY A 127 -34.39 11.46 3.07
C GLY A 127 -35.16 11.70 4.38
N GLU A 128 -34.63 11.26 5.54
CA GLU A 128 -35.28 11.46 6.84
C GLU A 128 -34.99 12.86 7.40
N LYS A 129 -35.98 13.46 8.06
CA LYS A 129 -35.80 14.74 8.75
C LYS A 129 -34.94 14.57 10.00
N ILE A 130 -33.93 15.42 10.14
CA ILE A 130 -33.00 15.40 11.26
C ILE A 130 -33.47 16.45 12.26
N SER A 131 -33.89 16.03 13.45
CA SER A 131 -34.23 16.96 14.53
C SER A 131 -32.96 17.30 15.31
N CYS A 132 -32.28 18.39 14.95
CA CYS A 132 -31.17 18.92 15.72
C CYS A 132 -31.71 19.73 16.90
N LYS A 133 -31.41 19.32 18.14
CA LYS A 133 -31.57 20.20 19.31
C LYS A 133 -30.21 20.81 19.60
N PHE A 134 -30.01 22.06 19.20
CA PHE A 134 -28.89 22.84 19.68
C PHE A 134 -29.20 23.18 21.15
N GLU A 135 -28.39 22.69 22.08
CA GLU A 135 -28.43 23.19 23.45
C GLU A 135 -27.74 24.56 23.40
N ASP A 136 -28.51 25.63 23.55
CA ASP A 136 -27.98 26.99 23.70
C ASP A 136 -27.09 27.02 24.96
N GLU A 137 -25.77 26.97 24.80
CA GLU A 137 -24.85 27.30 25.89
C GLU A 137 -24.81 28.84 26.04
N GLU A 138 -25.49 29.34 27.09
CA GLU A 138 -25.32 30.72 27.63
C GLU A 138 -23.89 31.01 28.11
#